data_AF-A0AAW2KK21-F1
#
_entry.id   AF-A0AAW2KK21-F1
#
_cell.length_a   1.000
_cell.length_b   1.000
_cell.length_c   1.000
_cell.angle_alpha   90.00
_cell.angle_beta   90.00
_cell.angle_gamma   90.00
#
_symmetry.space_group_name_H-M   'P 1'
#
loop_
_entity.id
_entity.type
_entity.pdbx_description
1 polymer ?
#
loop_
_entity_poly.entity_id
_entity_poly.type
_entity_poly.pdbx_seq_one_letter_code
_entity_poly.pdbx_strand_id
1 'polypeptide(L)'
;MADDEEVTEEYKGIKLWWASSQTISNQQSISFYPREDEKRYFMLTFHKRYRDLITNNYLKHVLDEGKAITVRERRRKLYTNNKSESWNM
;
A
#
# COMPACT_ATOMS: atom_id res chain seq x y z
N MET A 1 18.73 -5.91 -5.08
CA MET A 1 17.91 -5.06 -4.19
C MET A 1 17.07 -6.03 -3.39
N ALA A 2 17.22 -6.03 -2.06
CA ALA A 2 16.56 -6.98 -1.17
C ALA A 2 15.09 -6.57 -1.04
N ASP A 3 14.22 -7.17 -1.85
CA ASP A 3 12.78 -6.93 -1.83
C ASP A 3 12.09 -8.18 -1.28
N ASP A 4 12.31 -8.44 0.02
CA ASP A 4 11.70 -9.55 0.73
C ASP A 4 11.53 -9.18 2.22
N GLU A 5 10.94 -8.01 2.50
CA GLU A 5 10.58 -7.67 3.89
C GLU A 5 9.45 -8.60 4.33
N GLU A 6 9.80 -9.58 5.17
CA GLU A 6 8.85 -10.52 5.76
C GLU A 6 8.42 -10.02 7.15
N VAL A 7 7.11 -9.79 7.30
CA VAL A 7 6.51 -9.40 8.58
C VAL A 7 5.66 -10.55 9.09
N THR A 8 5.96 -11.02 10.29
CA THR A 8 5.13 -12.02 10.98
C THR A 8 4.15 -11.34 11.92
N GLU A 9 2.87 -11.67 11.80
CA GLU A 9 1.81 -11.17 12.68
C GLU A 9 1.01 -12.33 13.29
N GLU A 10 0.32 -12.03 14.39
CA GLU A 10 -0.64 -12.95 15.00
C GLU A 10 -2.04 -12.32 14.99
N TYR A 11 -2.99 -13.02 14.37
CA TYR A 11 -4.38 -12.61 14.32
C TYR A 11 -5.28 -13.67 14.94
N LYS A 12 -5.89 -13.36 16.09
CA LYS A 12 -6.76 -14.29 16.85
C LYS A 12 -6.07 -15.65 17.10
N GLY A 13 -4.78 -15.64 17.43
CA GLY A 13 -3.97 -16.84 17.66
C GLY A 13 -3.50 -17.58 16.39
N ILE A 14 -3.67 -16.97 15.21
CA ILE A 14 -3.23 -17.50 13.91
C ILE A 14 -1.98 -16.74 13.49
N LYS A 15 -0.89 -17.46 13.23
CA LYS A 15 0.32 -16.87 12.64
C LYS A 15 0.12 -16.61 11.15
N LEU A 16 0.47 -15.40 10.74
CA LEU A 16 0.38 -14.88 9.38
C LEU A 16 1.74 -14.31 8.97
N TRP A 17 2.12 -14.51 7.71
CA TRP A 17 3.38 -13.99 7.16
C TRP A 17 3.08 -13.14 5.94
N TRP A 18 3.43 -11.86 6.01
CA TRP A 18 3.38 -10.94 4.89
C TRP A 18 4.76 -10.82 4.28
N ALA A 19 4.85 -10.87 2.95
CA ALA A 19 6.04 -10.52 2.20
C ALA A 19 5.69 -9.47 1.14
N SER A 20 6.50 -8.43 0.99
CA SER A 20 6.46 -7.56 -0.20
C SER A 20 7.15 -8.25 -1.36
N SER A 21 6.60 -8.14 -2.56
CA SER A 21 7.26 -8.61 -3.77
C SER A 21 6.93 -7.73 -4.97
N GLN A 22 7.81 -7.72 -5.96
CA GLN A 22 7.66 -6.91 -7.15
C GLN A 22 7.77 -7.76 -8.42
N THR A 23 6.79 -7.63 -9.32
CA THR A 23 6.89 -8.21 -10.66
C THR A 23 7.70 -7.27 -11.55
N ILE A 24 8.96 -7.60 -11.79
CA ILE A 24 9.80 -6.89 -12.75
C ILE A 24 9.44 -7.43 -14.14
N SER A 25 8.83 -6.59 -14.98
CA SER A 25 8.62 -6.93 -16.39
C SER A 25 9.97 -6.96 -17.12
N ASN A 26 10.50 -8.16 -17.33
CA ASN A 26 11.78 -8.41 -18.00
C ASN A 26 11.64 -8.45 -19.54
N GLN A 27 10.91 -7.50 -20.11
CA GLN A 27 10.95 -7.26 -21.55
C GLN A 27 11.65 -5.92 -21.80
N GLN A 28 12.85 -6.00 -22.36
CA GLN A 28 13.51 -4.86 -23.00
C GLN A 28 12.75 -4.56 -24.30
N SER A 29 11.69 -3.78 -24.20
CA SER A 29 10.99 -3.24 -25.37
C SER A 29 11.18 -1.73 -25.41
N ILE A 30 11.65 -1.23 -26.54
CA ILE A 30 11.73 0.21 -26.83
C ILE A 30 10.31 0.64 -27.19
N SER A 31 9.53 1.13 -26.21
CA SER A 31 8.17 1.63 -26.45
C SER A 31 8.07 3.14 -26.24
N PHE A 32 7.35 3.81 -27.14
CA PHE A 32 7.03 5.25 -27.06
C PHE A 32 5.91 5.57 -26.06
N TYR A 33 5.35 4.57 -25.39
CA TYR A 33 4.32 4.69 -24.34
C TYR A 33 4.93 4.47 -22.96
N PRO A 34 4.38 5.10 -21.89
CA PRO A 34 4.85 4.87 -20.53
C PRO A 34 4.79 3.37 -20.22
N ARG A 35 5.92 2.84 -19.73
CA ARG A 35 6.10 1.44 -19.35
C ARG A 35 4.99 1.03 -18.38
N GLU A 36 4.47 -0.19 -18.46
CA GLU A 36 3.74 -0.74 -17.32
C GLU A 36 4.70 -0.76 -16.13
N ASP A 37 4.53 0.20 -15.22
CA ASP A 37 5.33 0.35 -14.02
C ASP A 37 5.35 -0.97 -13.24
N GLU A 38 6.48 -1.23 -12.59
CA GLU A 38 6.71 -2.41 -11.78
C GLU A 38 5.52 -2.66 -10.82
N LYS A 39 4.79 -3.77 -11.01
CA LYS A 39 3.63 -4.08 -10.17
C LYS A 39 4.13 -4.65 -8.85
N ARG A 40 4.06 -3.84 -7.80
CA ARG A 40 4.28 -4.28 -6.41
C ARG A 40 3.04 -4.99 -5.89
N TYR A 41 3.23 -6.11 -5.24
CA TYR A 41 2.18 -6.87 -4.57
C TYR A 41 2.66 -7.35 -3.21
N PHE A 42 1.70 -7.70 -2.35
CA PHE A 42 1.97 -8.31 -1.06
C PHE A 42 1.47 -9.75 -1.07
N MET A 43 2.27 -10.66 -0.54
CA MET A 43 1.93 -12.07 -0.42
C MET A 43 1.64 -12.40 1.05
N LEU A 44 0.47 -12.99 1.30
CA LEU A 44 0.05 -13.42 2.62
C LEU A 44 0.06 -14.95 2.71
N THR A 45 0.96 -15.50 3.53
CA THR A 45 1.10 -16.94 3.73
C THR A 45 0.48 -17.36 5.06
N PHE A 46 -0.29 -18.45 5.04
CA PHE A 46 -0.99 -19.00 6.21
C PHE A 46 -1.46 -20.43 5.97
N HIS A 47 -1.83 -21.12 7.05
CA HIS A 47 -2.36 -22.47 6.94
C HIS A 47 -3.77 -22.49 6.33
N LYS A 48 -3.99 -23.28 5.27
CA LYS A 48 -5.23 -23.34 4.47
C LYS A 48 -6.52 -23.48 5.29
N ARG A 49 -6.47 -24.14 6.46
CA ARG A 49 -7.60 -24.28 7.40
C ARG A 49 -8.25 -22.94 7.80
N TYR A 50 -7.50 -21.84 7.72
CA TYR A 50 -7.95 -20.50 8.10
C TYR A 50 -8.39 -19.65 6.91
N ARG A 51 -8.45 -20.21 5.69
CA ARG A 51 -8.76 -19.45 4.46
C ARG A 51 -10.04 -18.64 4.56
N ASP A 52 -11.10 -19.21 5.13
CA ASP A 52 -12.38 -18.52 5.25
C ASP A 52 -12.28 -17.31 6.21
N LEU A 53 -11.74 -17.55 7.42
CA LEU A 53 -11.54 -16.51 8.42
C LEU A 53 -10.62 -15.39 7.91
N ILE A 54 -9.56 -15.74 7.19
CA ILE A 54 -8.59 -14.76 6.70
C ILE A 54 -9.21 -13.93 5.57
N THR A 55 -9.84 -14.57 4.60
CA THR A 55 -10.47 -13.87 3.47
C THR A 55 -11.63 -12.98 3.92
N ASN A 56 -12.51 -13.49 4.77
CA ASN A 56 -13.75 -12.80 5.13
C ASN A 56 -13.56 -11.76 6.25
N ASN A 57 -12.60 -11.95 7.14
CA ASN A 57 -12.47 -11.15 8.35
C ASN A 57 -11.11 -10.45 8.49
N TYR A 58 -9.99 -11.17 8.35
CA TYR A 58 -8.67 -10.53 8.50
C TYR A 58 -8.37 -9.50 7.39
N LEU A 59 -8.52 -9.88 6.11
CA LEU A 59 -8.23 -8.97 5.00
C LEU A 59 -9.13 -7.73 5.04
N LYS A 60 -10.40 -7.90 5.42
CA LYS A 60 -11.32 -6.77 5.60
C LYS A 60 -10.83 -5.81 6.68
N HIS A 61 -10.42 -6.36 7.83
CA HIS A 61 -9.86 -5.58 8.92
C HIS A 61 -8.62 -4.76 8.49
N VAL A 62 -7.67 -5.40 7.79
CA VAL A 62 -6.47 -4.73 7.25
C VAL A 62 -6.84 -3.56 6.33
N LEU A 63 -7.79 -3.76 5.41
CA LEU A 63 -8.25 -2.70 4.52
C LEU A 63 -8.91 -1.54 5.26
N ASP A 64 -9.70 -1.83 6.28
CA ASP A 64 -10.38 -0.81 7.08
C ASP A 64 -9.39 -0.01 7.94
N GLU A 65 -8.35 -0.66 8.49
CA GLU A 65 -7.25 0.04 9.17
C GLU A 65 -6.46 0.93 8.22
N GLY A 66 -6.13 0.45 7.02
CA GLY A 66 -5.45 1.25 5.99
C GLY A 66 -6.23 2.51 5.61
N LYS A 67 -7.57 2.41 5.48
CA LYS A 67 -8.44 3.57 5.27
C LYS A 67 -8.39 4.53 6.47
N ALA A 68 -8.45 4.01 7.69
CA ALA A 68 -8.40 4.83 8.91
C ALA A 68 -7.06 5.59 9.02
N ILE A 69 -5.94 4.93 8.70
CA ILE A 69 -4.61 5.56 8.63
C ILE A 69 -4.60 6.67 7.58
N THR A 70 -5.12 6.39 6.38
CA THR A 70 -5.20 7.39 5.30
C THR A 70 -6.00 8.63 5.71
N VAL A 71 -7.12 8.44 6.40
CA VAL A 71 -7.95 9.55 6.92
C VAL A 71 -7.18 10.33 8.00
N ARG A 72 -6.50 9.63 8.91
CA ARG A 72 -5.71 10.24 9.99
C ARG A 72 -4.51 11.03 9.46
N GLU A 73 -3.81 10.50 8.49
CA GLU A 73 -2.60 11.10 7.90
C GLU A 73 -2.91 12.17 6.85
N ARG A 74 -4.18 12.35 6.47
CA ARG A 74 -4.62 13.43 5.58
C ARG A 74 -4.36 14.79 6.26
N ARG A 75 -3.16 15.31 6.09
CA ARG A 75 -2.79 16.68 6.45
C ARG A 75 -3.73 17.62 5.72
N ARG A 76 -4.51 18.40 6.48
CA ARG A 76 -5.30 19.52 5.93
C ARG A 76 -4.29 20.52 5.36
N LYS A 77 -4.23 20.63 4.03
CA LYS A 77 -3.48 21.71 3.38
C LYS A 77 -4.20 23.01 3.72
N LEU A 78 -3.60 23.82 4.60
CA LEU A 78 -4.03 25.19 4.81
C LEU A 78 -3.48 26.01 3.64
N TYR A 79 -4.38 26.42 2.74
CA TYR A 79 -4.05 27.39 1.71
C TYR A 79 -4.27 28.78 2.30
N THR A 80 -3.20 29.49 2.61
CA THR A 80 -3.29 30.90 2.98
C THR A 80 -3.34 31.70 1.67
N ASN A 81 -4.50 32.25 1.34
CA ASN A 81 -4.60 33.24 0.27
C ASN A 81 -3.99 34.55 0.81
N ASN A 82 -2.66 34.67 0.68
CA ASN A 82 -2.01 35.95 0.85
C ASN A 82 -2.20 36.72 -0.46
N LYS A 83 -3.31 37.46 -0.57
CA LYS A 83 -3.39 38.56 -1.53
C LYS A 83 -2.43 39.61 -1.03
N SER A 84 -1.17 39.53 -1.45
CA SER A 84 -0.32 40.72 -1.48
C SER A 84 -0.90 41.64 -2.54
N GLU A 85 -1.92 42.40 -2.17
CA GLU A 85 -2.21 43.70 -2.77
C GLU A 85 -1.05 44.62 -2.38
N SER A 86 0.05 44.51 -3.11
CA SER A 86 1.00 45.62 -3.25
C SER A 86 0.80 46.19 -4.65
N TRP A 87 -0.31 46.92 -4.81
CA TRP A 87 -0.36 48.03 -5.75
C TRP A 87 0.59 49.12 -5.25
N ASN A 88 1.17 49.85 -6.21
CA ASN A 88 2.16 50.93 -6.09
C ASN A 88 3.60 50.40 -5.93
N MET A 89 4.53 50.69 -6.83
CA MET A 89 4.77 51.95 -7.56
C MET A 89 5.36 51.69 -8.95
#